data_AF-A0A3D1PLI0-F1
#
_entry.id   AF-A0A3D1PLI0-F1
#
_cell.length_a   1.000
_cell.length_b   1.000
_cell.length_c   1.000
_cell.angle_alpha   90.00
_cell.angle_beta   90.00
_cell.angle_gamma   90.00
#
_symmetry.space_group_name_H-M   'P 1'
#
loop_
_entity.id
_entity.type
_entity.pdbx_description
1 polymer ?
#
loop_
_entity_poly.entity_id
_entity_poly.type
_entity_poly.pdbx_seq_one_letter_code
_entity_poly.pdbx_strand_id
1 'polypeptide(L)' 'MLYQTNQDLPLEIRDRLSETAQDLYRAAYNSAIQWYGEAAKAHKVALSAVKIYSARSLAALV' A
#
# COMPACT_ATOMS: atom_id res chain seq x y z
N MET A 1 9.86 -9.18 4.80
CA MET A 1 9.28 -10.23 3.95
C MET A 1 8.36 -9.58 2.93
N LEU A 2 8.29 -10.13 1.70
CA LEU A 2 7.38 -9.66 0.65
C LEU A 2 5.98 -10.22 0.88
N TYR A 3 4.96 -9.43 0.59
CA TYR A 3 3.56 -9.85 0.62
C TYR A 3 3.20 -10.51 -0.73
N GLN A 4 2.70 -11.75 -0.71
CA GLN A 4 2.32 -12.45 -1.94
C GLN A 4 0.89 -12.09 -2.35
N THR A 5 0.00 -12.07 -1.37
CA THR A 5 -1.43 -11.78 -1.52
C THR A 5 -1.86 -10.66 -0.58
N ASN A 6 -3.05 -10.10 -0.82
CA ASN A 6 -3.61 -9.10 0.08
C ASN A 6 -3.95 -9.68 1.47
N GLN A 7 -4.12 -11.01 1.58
CA GLN A 7 -4.33 -11.67 2.87
C GLN A 7 -3.08 -11.68 3.75
N ASP A 8 -1.90 -11.50 3.17
CA ASP A 8 -0.64 -11.41 3.90
C ASP A 8 -0.42 -10.01 4.51
N LEU A 9 -1.23 -9.02 4.11
CA LEU A 9 -1.11 -7.66 4.62
C LEU A 9 -1.48 -7.59 6.11
N PRO A 10 -0.89 -6.64 6.87
CA PRO A 10 -1.27 -6.42 8.26
C PRO A 10 -2.78 -6.19 8.38
N LEU A 11 -3.39 -6.74 9.44
CA LEU A 11 -4.84 -6.66 9.65
C LEU A 11 -5.37 -5.22 9.55
N GLU A 12 -4.67 -4.26 10.16
CA GLU A 12 -5.03 -2.84 10.11
C GLU A 12 -5.07 -2.26 8.68
N ILE A 13 -4.30 -2.82 7.75
CA ILE A 13 -4.30 -2.40 6.35
C ILE A 13 -5.48 -3.02 5.62
N ARG A 14 -5.77 -4.30 5.87
CA ARG A 14 -6.91 -5.02 5.27
C ARG A 14 -8.25 -4.42 5.69
N ASP A 15 -8.39 -4.05 6.97
CA ASP A 15 -9.64 -3.50 7.51
C ASP A 15 -9.93 -2.07 7.05
N ARG A 16 -8.90 -1.31 6.67
CA ARG A 16 -9.03 0.13 6.34
C ARG A 16 -9.04 0.43 4.85
N LEU A 17 -8.51 -0.46 4.02
CA LEU A 17 -8.32 -0.22 2.59
C LEU A 17 -9.28 -1.08 1.77
N SER A 18 -9.82 -0.52 0.69
CA SER A 18 -10.50 -1.30 -0.35
C SER A 18 -9.52 -2.26 -1.05
N GLU A 19 -10.01 -3.31 -1.72
CA GLU A 19 -9.14 -4.28 -2.41
C GLU A 19 -8.15 -3.62 -3.37
N THR A 20 -8.59 -2.65 -4.18
CA THR A 20 -7.70 -1.92 -5.09
C THR A 20 -6.61 -1.14 -4.36
N ALA A 21 -6.93 -0.56 -3.21
CA ALA A 21 -5.95 0.14 -2.38
C ALA A 21 -4.99 -0.84 -1.68
N GLN A 22 -5.44 -2.05 -1.34
CA GLN A 22 -4.59 -3.13 -0.84
C GLN A 22 -3.60 -3.62 -1.90
N ASP A 23 -4.04 -3.78 -3.15
CA ASP A 23 -3.15 -4.15 -4.26
C ASP A 23 -2.06 -3.11 -4.49
N LEU A 24 -2.43 -1.83 -4.50
CA LEU A 24 -1.47 -0.74 -4.61
C LEU A 24 -0.49 -0.73 -3.43
N TYR A 25 -1.01 -0.88 -2.21
CA TYR A 25 -0.20 -0.96 -1.01
C TYR A 25 0.83 -2.09 -1.11
N ARG A 26 0.38 -3.30 -1.46
CA ARG A 26 1.21 -4.49 -1.61
C ARG A 26 2.31 -4.28 -2.64
N ALA A 27 1.97 -3.77 -3.82
CA ALA A 27 2.94 -3.50 -4.87
C ALA A 27 4.00 -2.46 -4.44
N ALA A 28 3.56 -1.36 -3.83
CA ALA A 28 4.44 -0.29 -3.35
C ALA A 28 5.35 -0.76 -2.20
N TYR A 29 4.81 -1.53 -1.25
CA TYR A 29 5.59 -2.11 -0.15
C TYR A 29 6.65 -3.07 -0.67
N ASN A 30 6.26 -3.99 -1.56
CA ASN A 30 7.17 -5.00 -2.12
C ASN A 30 8.31 -4.35 -2.92
N SER A 31 8.02 -3.29 -3.67
CA SER A 31 9.06 -2.50 -4.32
C SER A 31 9.97 -1.83 -3.29
N ALA A 32 9.39 -1.12 -2.31
CA ALA A 32 10.16 -0.36 -1.35
C ALA A 32 11.05 -1.24 -0.45
N ILE A 33 10.61 -2.44 -0.06
CA ILE A 33 11.42 -3.34 0.76
C ILE A 33 12.59 -3.93 -0.05
N GLN A 34 12.45 -4.13 -1.36
CA GLN A 34 13.56 -4.56 -2.22
C GLN A 34 14.64 -3.48 -2.33
N TRP A 35 14.25 -2.20 -2.41
CA TRP A 35 15.19 -1.09 -2.55
C TRP A 35 15.83 -0.66 -1.23
N TYR A 36 15.04 -0.59 -0.16
CA TYR A 36 15.48 0.00 1.11
C TYR A 36 15.86 -1.02 2.18
N GLY A 37 15.41 -2.28 2.07
CA GLY A 37 15.65 -3.32 3.08
C GLY A 37 15.00 -3.06 4.45
N GLU A 38 14.26 -1.97 4.61
CA GLU A 38 13.65 -1.54 5.88
C GLU A 38 12.12 -1.56 5.82
N ALA A 39 11.50 -2.45 6.61
CA ALA A 39 10.05 -2.64 6.64
C ALA A 39 9.29 -1.36 7.05
N ALA A 40 9.75 -0.66 8.08
CA ALA A 40 9.12 0.58 8.54
C ALA A 40 9.09 1.65 7.44
N LYS A 41 10.16 1.76 6.66
CA LYS A 41 10.22 2.67 5.51
C LYS A 41 9.32 2.20 4.37
N ALA A 42 9.31 0.91 4.06
CA ALA A 42 8.44 0.34 3.04
C ALA A 42 6.95 0.56 3.33
N HIS A 43 6.52 0.42 4.60
CA HIS A 43 5.16 0.73 5.02
C HIS A 43 4.80 2.21 4.80
N LYS A 44 5.72 3.14 5.13
CA LYS A 44 5.51 4.58 4.89
C LYS A 44 5.34 4.88 3.40
N VAL A 45 6.17 4.28 2.54
CA VAL A 45 6.07 4.44 1.08
C VAL A 45 4.73 3.92 0.57
N ALA A 46 4.32 2.72 0.99
CA ALA A 46 3.05 2.12 0.59
C ALA A 46 1.84 2.95 1.03
N LEU A 47 1.83 3.44 2.27
CA LEU A 47 0.77 4.33 2.76
C LEU A 47 0.70 5.64 1.97
N SER A 48 1.85 6.23 1.62
CA SER A 48 1.88 7.45 0.79
C SER A 48 1.33 7.20 -0.61
N ALA A 49 1.66 6.07 -1.23
CA ALA A 49 1.11 5.69 -2.54
C ALA A 49 -0.42 5.58 -2.50
N VAL A 50 -0.96 4.91 -1.47
CA VAL A 50 -2.42 4.80 -1.27
C VAL A 50 -3.06 6.17 -1.08
N LYS A 51 -2.47 7.05 -0.26
CA LYS A 51 -3.00 8.41 -0.04
C LYS A 51 -3.07 9.22 -1.34
N ILE A 52 -2.02 9.17 -2.16
CA ILE A 52 -1.97 9.86 -3.46
C ILE A 52 -3.05 9.31 -4.40
N TYR A 53 -3.19 7.98 -4.46
CA TYR A 53 -4.22 7.33 -5.26
C TYR A 53 -5.63 7.75 -4.83
N SER A 54 -5.92 7.69 -3.52
CA SER A 54 -7.23 8.10 -2.99
C SER A 54 -7.55 9.56 -3.28
N ALA A 55 -6.57 10.47 -3.11
CA ALA A 55 -6.75 11.89 -3.42
C ALA A 55 -7.03 12.11 -4.92
N ARG A 56 -6.33 11.40 -5.81
CA ARG A 56 -6.55 11.47 -7.26
C ARG A 56 -7.91 10.90 -7.66
N SER A 57 -8.32 9.77 -7.09
CA SER A 57 -9.62 9.17 -7.36
C SER A 57 -10.78 10.05 -6.87
N LEU A 58 -10.61 10.73 -5.74
CA LEU A 58 -11.57 11.73 -5.26
C LEU A 58 -11.67 12.92 -6.21
N ALA A 59 -10.53 13.45 -6.68
CA ALA A 59 -10.49 14.58 -7.60
C ALA A 59 -11.07 14.27 -8.99
N ALA A 60 -11.05 13.01 -9.43
CA ALA A 60 -11.64 12.58 -10.70
C ALA A 60 -13.18 12.50 -10.67
N LEU A 61 -13.81 12.62 -9.50
CA LEU A 61 -15.26 12.55 -9.30
C LEU A 61 -15.92 13.93 -9.12
N VAL A 62 -15.14 15.02 -9.14
CA VAL A 62 -15.58 16.43 -9.01
C VAL A 62 -15.43 17.13 -10.36
#